data_AF-A0A7X8ENE6-F1
#
_entry.id   AF-A0A7X8ENE6-F1
#
_cell.length_a   1.000
_cell.length_b   1.000
_cell.length_c   1.000
_cell.angle_alpha   90.00
_cell.angle_beta   90.00
_cell.angle_gamma   90.00
#
_symmetry.space_group_name_H-M   'P 1'
#
loop_
_entity.id
_entity.type
_entity.pdbx_description
1 polymer ?
#
loop_
_entity_poly.entity_id
_entity_poly.type
_entity_poly.pdbx_seq_one_letter_code
_entity_poly.pdbx_strand_id
1 'polypeptide(L)'
;MAAKVSDLQQKVLQKLVLLGEEVHYKMRKNELEDSKLKAISNEICLLENEIAQENKNIIHKKAEKICPKCNQPLDEGTKFCNSCGLDINKFYMEEVKECGVCKGLIQKESAFCNICGSKQI
;
A
#
# COMPACT_ATOMS: atom_id res chain seq x y z
N MET A 1 5.13 -41.33 -12.28
CA MET A 1 5.74 -40.92 -10.99
C MET A 1 5.91 -39.42 -10.85
N ALA A 2 6.36 -38.69 -11.89
CA ALA A 2 6.57 -37.23 -11.83
C ALA A 2 5.30 -36.41 -11.51
N ALA A 3 4.14 -36.76 -12.08
CA ALA A 3 2.88 -36.04 -11.82
C ALA A 3 2.51 -36.03 -10.33
N LYS A 4 2.59 -37.19 -9.67
CA LYS A 4 2.25 -37.33 -8.25
C LYS A 4 3.17 -36.52 -7.32
N VAL A 5 4.44 -36.33 -7.71
CA VAL A 5 5.39 -35.49 -6.96
C VAL A 5 5.06 -34.01 -7.15
N SER A 6 4.77 -33.58 -8.38
CA SER A 6 4.33 -32.22 -8.70
C SER A 6 3.05 -31.83 -7.96
N ASP A 7 2.05 -32.72 -7.90
CA ASP A 7 0.82 -32.53 -7.12
C ASP A 7 1.09 -32.34 -5.62
N LEU A 8 2.01 -33.13 -5.05
CA LEU A 8 2.40 -33.01 -3.65
C LEU A 8 3.15 -31.70 -3.40
N GLN A 9 4.05 -31.29 -4.30
CA GLN A 9 4.76 -30.01 -4.22
C GLN A 9 3.80 -28.81 -4.27
N GLN A 10 2.79 -28.86 -5.14
CA GLN A 10 1.76 -27.83 -5.20
C GLN A 10 0.95 -27.74 -3.90
N LYS A 11 0.60 -28.89 -3.30
CA LYS A 11 -0.07 -28.92 -1.99
C LYS A 11 0.82 -28.35 -0.87
N VAL A 12 2.11 -28.65 -0.88
CA VAL A 12 3.07 -28.05 0.08
C VAL A 12 3.11 -26.54 -0.07
N LEU A 13 3.22 -26.03 -1.31
CA LEU A 13 3.20 -24.59 -1.58
C LEU A 13 1.92 -23.93 -1.05
N GLN A 14 0.74 -24.52 -1.32
CA GLN A 14 -0.53 -24.02 -0.81
C GLN A 14 -0.56 -23.95 0.73
N LYS A 15 -0.01 -24.97 1.41
CA LYS A 15 0.07 -24.97 2.88
C LYS A 15 1.05 -23.93 3.42
N LEU A 16 2.16 -23.67 2.73
CA LEU A 16 3.11 -22.62 3.10
C LEU A 16 2.49 -21.22 2.93
N VAL A 17 1.72 -21.00 1.86
CA VAL A 17 0.99 -19.73 1.65
C VAL A 17 -0.02 -19.50 2.77
N LEU A 18 -0.87 -20.48 3.06
CA LEU A 18 -1.84 -20.41 4.16
C LEU A 18 -1.18 -20.15 5.52
N LEU A 19 -0.04 -20.81 5.79
CA LEU A 19 0.73 -20.56 7.00
C LEU A 19 1.22 -19.10 7.06
N GLY A 20 1.74 -18.58 5.95
CA GLY A 20 2.17 -17.19 5.85
C GLY A 20 1.03 -16.20 6.09
N GLU A 21 -0.15 -16.45 5.50
CA GLU A 21 -1.36 -15.63 5.69
C GLU A 21 -1.79 -15.58 7.16
N GLU A 22 -1.86 -16.73 7.83
CA GLU A 22 -2.22 -16.84 9.25
C GLU A 22 -1.20 -16.13 10.16
N VAL A 23 0.10 -16.31 9.89
CA VAL A 23 1.17 -15.62 10.63
C VAL A 23 1.05 -14.11 10.43
N HIS A 24 0.88 -13.65 9.20
CA HIS A 24 0.73 -12.23 8.88
C HIS A 24 -0.52 -11.62 9.53
N TYR A 25 -1.63 -12.37 9.55
CA TYR A 25 -2.87 -11.96 10.23
C TYR A 25 -2.68 -11.82 11.75
N LYS A 26 -2.06 -12.80 12.40
CA LYS A 26 -1.78 -12.78 13.84
C LYS A 26 -0.82 -11.65 14.22
N MET A 27 0.19 -11.39 13.39
CA MET A 27 1.09 -10.24 13.56
C MET A 27 0.32 -8.91 13.51
N ARG A 28 -0.61 -8.73 12.56
CA ARG A 28 -1.44 -7.51 12.49
C ARG A 28 -2.39 -7.33 13.68
N LYS A 29 -2.80 -8.41 14.33
CA LYS A 29 -3.57 -8.37 15.58
C LYS A 29 -2.73 -8.15 16.84
N ASN A 30 -1.40 -8.04 16.72
CA ASN A 30 -0.45 -8.05 17.85
C ASN A 30 -0.54 -9.34 18.70
N GLU A 31 -1.01 -10.44 18.13
CA GLU A 31 -1.06 -11.74 18.82
C GLU A 31 0.26 -12.53 18.69
N LEU A 32 1.16 -12.05 17.84
CA LEU A 32 2.45 -12.67 17.56
C LEU A 32 3.51 -11.58 17.34
N GLU A 33 4.52 -11.55 18.20
CA GLU A 33 5.68 -10.67 18.07
C GLU A 33 6.96 -11.51 17.94
N ASP A 34 7.56 -11.47 16.75
CA ASP A 34 8.87 -12.05 16.49
C ASP A 34 9.69 -11.07 15.64
N SER A 35 10.93 -10.80 16.06
CA SER A 35 11.77 -9.79 15.41
C SER A 35 12.15 -10.16 13.97
N LYS A 36 12.30 -11.45 13.65
CA LYS A 36 12.63 -11.92 12.29
C LYS A 36 11.42 -11.86 11.39
N LEU A 37 10.25 -12.28 11.88
CA LEU A 37 9.00 -12.19 11.12
C LEU A 37 8.61 -10.73 10.87
N LYS A 38 8.90 -9.82 11.82
CA LYS A 38 8.71 -8.38 11.64
C LYS A 38 9.61 -7.81 10.55
N ALA A 39 10.87 -8.24 10.47
CA ALA A 39 11.77 -7.85 9.39
C ALA A 39 11.24 -8.31 8.03
N ILE A 40 10.88 -9.59 7.90
CA ILE A 40 10.32 -10.15 6.65
C ILE A 40 9.02 -9.45 6.27
N SER A 41 8.13 -9.19 7.23
CA SER A 41 6.88 -8.46 6.98
C SER A 41 7.11 -7.03 6.51
N ASN A 42 8.11 -6.33 7.06
CA ASN A 42 8.50 -5.00 6.60
C ASN A 42 9.05 -5.05 5.16
N GLU A 43 9.89 -6.05 4.85
CA GLU A 43 10.42 -6.26 3.50
C GLU A 43 9.28 -6.53 2.49
N ILE A 44 8.31 -7.38 2.84
CA ILE A 44 7.11 -7.62 2.03
C ILE A 44 6.36 -6.30 1.80
N CYS A 45 6.13 -5.50 2.85
CA CYS A 45 5.44 -4.21 2.71
C CYS A 45 6.17 -3.24 1.78
N LEU A 46 7.50 -3.21 1.81
CA LEU A 46 8.30 -2.37 0.90
C LEU A 46 8.20 -2.85 -0.54
N LEU A 47 8.28 -4.17 -0.76
CA LEU A 47 8.10 -4.77 -2.08
C LEU A 47 6.69 -4.53 -2.61
N GLU A 48 5.64 -4.60 -1.77
CA GLU A 48 4.27 -4.27 -2.18
C GLU A 48 4.14 -2.82 -2.65
N ASN A 49 4.83 -1.87 -1.98
CA ASN A 49 4.86 -0.48 -2.43
C ASN A 49 5.61 -0.34 -3.77
N GLU A 50 6.75 -0.99 -3.93
CA GLU A 50 7.52 -0.97 -5.18
C GLU A 50 6.72 -1.59 -6.35
N ILE A 51 6.11 -2.76 -6.12
CA ILE A 51 5.22 -3.44 -7.08
C ILE A 51 4.08 -2.53 -7.50
N ALA A 52 3.50 -1.78 -6.57
CA ALA A 52 2.36 -0.95 -6.88
C ALA A 52 2.76 0.46 -7.37
N GLN A 53 4.02 0.89 -7.18
CA GLN A 53 4.63 1.96 -7.97
C GLN A 53 4.82 1.54 -9.44
N GLU A 54 5.42 0.37 -9.68
CA GLU A 54 5.68 -0.18 -11.01
C GLU A 54 4.37 -0.49 -11.78
N ASN A 55 3.40 -1.10 -11.11
CA ASN A 55 2.08 -1.41 -11.69
C ASN A 55 1.15 -0.19 -11.81
N LYS A 56 1.63 1.03 -11.52
CA LYS A 56 0.85 2.29 -11.55
C LYS A 56 -0.40 2.30 -10.64
N ASN A 57 -0.35 1.61 -9.51
CA ASN A 57 -1.45 1.55 -8.53
C ASN A 57 -1.08 2.05 -7.13
N ILE A 58 -0.17 3.02 -7.01
CA ILE A 58 -0.06 3.88 -5.82
C ILE A 58 0.29 5.30 -6.22
N ILE A 59 -0.67 6.19 -5.95
CA ILE A 59 -0.52 7.57 -5.46
C ILE A 59 0.78 8.26 -5.91
N HIS A 60 1.06 8.22 -7.21
CA HIS A 60 1.57 9.39 -7.92
C HIS A 60 0.38 10.33 -8.17
N LYS A 61 -0.37 10.65 -7.11
CA LYS A 61 -1.40 11.68 -7.11
C LYS A 61 -0.77 13.07 -6.96
N LYS A 62 0.41 13.28 -7.55
CA LYS A 62 0.77 14.59 -8.08
C LYS A 62 -0.05 14.91 -9.34
N ALA A 63 -0.82 13.94 -9.87
CA ALA A 63 -1.69 14.10 -11.01
C ALA A 63 -2.76 12.99 -11.11
N GLU A 64 -3.58 12.74 -10.08
CA GLU A 64 -4.96 12.43 -10.48
C GLU A 64 -5.47 13.75 -11.02
N LYS A 65 -5.78 13.70 -12.32
CA LYS A 65 -6.38 14.78 -13.09
C LYS A 65 -7.79 15.01 -12.58
N ILE A 66 -8.00 15.25 -11.28
CA ILE A 66 -9.28 15.49 -10.63
C ILE A 66 -9.00 16.30 -9.35
N CYS A 67 -9.55 17.51 -9.30
CA CYS A 67 -9.51 18.38 -8.13
C CYS A 67 -10.34 17.79 -6.99
N PRO A 68 -9.81 17.71 -5.74
CA PRO A 68 -10.55 17.16 -4.61
C PRO A 68 -11.74 18.02 -4.17
N LYS A 69 -11.77 19.31 -4.57
CA LYS A 69 -12.86 20.25 -4.20
C LYS A 69 -13.98 20.33 -5.23
N CYS A 70 -13.67 20.26 -6.52
CA CYS A 70 -14.65 20.48 -7.59
C CYS A 70 -14.73 19.35 -8.62
N ASN A 71 -13.98 18.28 -8.41
CA ASN A 71 -13.92 17.08 -9.24
C ASN A 71 -13.58 17.34 -10.72
N GLN A 72 -13.04 18.52 -11.04
CA GLN A 72 -12.59 18.88 -12.39
C GLN A 72 -11.17 18.40 -12.67
N PRO A 73 -10.85 18.09 -13.94
CA PRO A 73 -9.55 17.58 -14.24
C PRO A 73 -8.41 18.58 -14.05
N LEU A 74 -7.28 18.07 -13.54
CA LEU A 74 -6.07 18.81 -13.28
C LEU A 74 -4.99 18.39 -14.28
N ASP A 75 -4.32 19.36 -14.91
CA ASP A 75 -3.15 19.09 -15.75
C ASP A 75 -1.94 18.72 -14.89
N GLU A 76 -1.02 17.94 -15.47
CA GLU A 76 0.20 17.48 -14.80
C GLU A 76 1.03 18.66 -14.28
N GLY A 77 1.29 18.69 -12.96
CA GLY A 77 2.10 19.72 -12.33
C GLY A 77 1.39 21.06 -12.04
N THR A 78 0.06 21.13 -12.18
CA THR A 78 -0.69 22.34 -11.82
C THR A 78 -0.61 22.64 -10.32
N LYS A 79 -0.20 23.87 -9.98
CA LYS A 79 -0.16 24.34 -8.57
C LYS A 79 -1.55 24.67 -8.03
N PHE A 80 -2.45 25.09 -8.91
CA PHE A 80 -3.82 25.46 -8.58
C PHE A 80 -4.80 24.78 -9.55
N CYS A 81 -6.01 24.49 -9.07
CA CYS A 81 -7.10 24.04 -9.93
C CYS A 81 -7.60 25.20 -10.80
N ASN A 82 -7.56 25.04 -12.12
CA ASN A 82 -8.04 26.03 -13.10
C ASN A 82 -9.54 26.37 -12.95
N SER A 83 -10.32 25.48 -12.33
CA SER A 83 -11.79 25.60 -12.27
C SER A 83 -12.32 26.12 -10.94
N CYS A 84 -11.60 25.91 -9.83
CA CYS A 84 -12.04 26.37 -8.50
C CYS A 84 -10.99 27.15 -7.70
N GLY A 85 -9.78 27.32 -8.24
CA GLY A 85 -8.68 28.05 -7.61
C GLY A 85 -8.05 27.35 -6.40
N LEU A 86 -8.38 26.08 -6.12
CA LEU A 86 -7.77 25.35 -5.01
C LEU A 86 -6.26 25.18 -5.23
N ASP A 87 -5.44 25.55 -4.24
CA ASP A 87 -4.01 25.24 -4.22
C ASP A 87 -3.79 23.75 -3.95
N ILE A 88 -3.44 23.04 -5.02
CA ILE A 88 -3.28 21.59 -5.03
C ILE A 88 -1.99 21.20 -4.28
N ASN A 89 -0.93 22.00 -4.39
CA ASN A 89 0.31 21.72 -3.64
C ASN A 89 0.07 21.83 -2.14
N LYS A 90 -0.66 22.86 -1.71
CA LYS A 90 -1.01 23.04 -0.31
C LYS A 90 -1.86 21.88 0.21
N PHE A 91 -2.87 21.46 -0.56
CA PHE A 91 -3.71 20.29 -0.23
C PHE A 91 -2.86 19.02 -0.01
N TYR A 92 -1.97 18.67 -0.96
CA TYR A 92 -1.14 17.48 -0.83
C TYR A 92 -0.10 17.57 0.30
N MET A 93 0.41 18.76 0.61
CA MET A 93 1.34 18.96 1.73
C MET A 93 0.66 18.87 3.10
N GLU A 94 -0.62 19.24 3.22
CA GLU A 94 -1.34 19.26 4.51
C GLU A 94 -2.18 18.00 4.78
N GLU A 95 -2.67 17.32 3.74
CA GLU A 95 -3.67 16.22 3.86
C GLU A 95 -3.13 14.83 3.46
N VAL A 96 -1.88 14.72 3.00
CA VAL A 96 -1.23 13.44 2.68
C VAL A 96 0.01 13.23 3.54
N LYS A 97 0.19 12.00 4.02
CA LYS A 97 1.36 11.55 4.80
C LYS A 97 1.97 10.29 4.20
N GLU A 98 3.19 9.97 4.57
CA GLU A 98 3.81 8.69 4.24
C GLU A 98 3.40 7.61 5.24
N CYS A 99 3.19 6.39 4.74
CA CYS A 99 2.98 5.21 5.57
C CYS A 99 4.26 4.90 6.37
N GLY A 100 4.13 4.72 7.69
CA GLY A 100 5.28 4.40 8.55
C GLY A 100 5.93 3.03 8.31
N VAL A 101 5.34 2.19 7.45
CA VAL A 101 5.85 0.84 7.14
C VAL A 101 6.31 0.75 5.68
N CYS A 102 5.39 0.91 4.72
CA CYS A 102 5.71 0.76 3.29
C CYS A 102 6.16 2.06 2.61
N LYS A 103 6.11 3.21 3.31
CA LYS A 103 6.41 4.56 2.77
C LYS A 103 5.52 5.03 1.62
N GLY A 104 4.43 4.33 1.33
CA GLY A 104 3.45 4.79 0.37
C GLY A 104 2.69 6.02 0.87
N LEU A 105 2.28 6.89 -0.06
CA LEU A 105 1.50 8.09 0.26
C LEU A 105 0.06 7.71 0.62
N ILE A 106 -0.46 8.20 1.75
CA ILE A 106 -1.79 7.91 2.28
C ILE A 106 -2.44 9.20 2.80
N GLN A 107 -3.78 9.23 2.90
CA GLN A 107 -4.45 10.39 3.51
C GLN A 107 -4.13 10.48 5.01
N LYS A 108 -4.03 11.70 5.53
CA LYS A 108 -3.64 11.96 6.92
C LYS A 108 -4.60 11.31 7.93
N GLU A 109 -5.89 11.28 7.61
CA GLU A 109 -6.98 10.71 8.43
C GLU A 109 -7.22 9.21 8.18
N SER A 110 -6.48 8.58 7.25
CA SER A 110 -6.61 7.14 7.01
C SER A 110 -6.09 6.34 8.20
N ALA A 111 -6.96 5.53 8.80
CA ALA A 111 -6.62 4.60 9.89
C ALA A 111 -5.71 3.45 9.41
N PHE A 112 -5.78 3.09 8.13
CA PHE A 112 -4.99 2.02 7.52
C PHE A 112 -4.37 2.47 6.19
N CYS A 113 -3.20 1.92 5.87
CA CYS A 113 -2.57 2.11 4.57
C CYS A 113 -3.31 1.32 3.49
N ASN A 114 -3.65 1.96 2.37
CA ASN A 114 -4.32 1.33 1.21
C ASN A 114 -3.41 0.40 0.39
N ILE A 115 -2.15 0.24 0.81
CA ILE A 115 -1.11 -0.50 0.09
C ILE A 115 -0.80 -1.77 0.86
N CYS A 116 -0.20 -1.61 2.05
CA CYS A 116 0.22 -2.73 2.88
C CYS A 116 -0.80 -3.08 3.99
N GLY A 117 -1.87 -2.29 4.15
CA GLY A 117 -2.89 -2.53 5.19
C GLY A 117 -2.40 -2.29 6.62
N SER A 118 -1.20 -1.71 6.82
CA SER A 118 -0.69 -1.37 8.15
C SER A 118 -1.53 -0.26 8.80
N LYS A 119 -1.67 -0.30 10.13
CA LYS A 119 -2.37 0.72 10.92
C LYS A 119 -1.54 2.01 11.02
N GLN A 120 -2.18 3.17 10.89
CA GLN A 120 -1.53 4.48 10.74
C GLN A 120 -2.04 5.56 11.72
N ILE A 121 -3.11 5.28 12.47
CA ILE A 121 -3.71 6.11 13.52
C ILE A 121 -4.20 5.18 14.63
#